data_AF-A0A1G9AQF3-F1
#
_entry.id   AF-A0A1G9AQF3-F1
#
_cell.length_a   1.000
_cell.length_b   1.000
_cell.length_c   1.000
_cell.angle_alpha   90.00
_cell.angle_beta   90.00
_cell.angle_gamma   90.00
#
_symmetry.space_group_name_H-M   'P 1'
#
loop_
_entity.id
_entity.type
_entity.pdbx_description
1 polymer ?
#
loop_
_entity_poly.entity_id
_entity_poly.type
_entity_poly.pdbx_seq_one_letter_code
_entity_poly.pdbx_strand_id
1 'polypeptide(L)'
;MNCATVKEWMPHYIEGTLSPEMELNLRLHIEACPGCSSWLEEARALSALWNEMEAGLETPEPWDFPDITNDVMEHIGQLEAGRRERAVRATAARRRTAPGTSWMHYGVAVGLTFLLLQFGVFENLAYGITEINGQMSTSVTAWFNAQGSHK
;
A
#
# COMPACT_ATOMS: atom_id res chain seq x y z
N MET A 1 3.14 23.25 25.39
CA MET A 1 2.43 22.35 24.44
C MET A 1 1.45 23.15 23.61
N ASN A 2 1.17 22.75 22.37
CA ASN A 2 0.16 23.40 21.54
C ASN A 2 -1.22 22.73 21.72
N CYS A 3 -2.29 23.43 21.35
CA CYS A 3 -3.65 22.92 21.51
C CYS A 3 -3.94 21.67 20.65
N ALA A 4 -3.26 21.51 19.51
CA ALA A 4 -3.47 20.37 18.61
C ALA A 4 -2.99 19.06 19.27
N THR A 5 -1.80 19.08 19.86
CA THR A 5 -1.25 17.97 20.63
C THR A 5 -2.13 17.65 21.84
N VAL A 6 -2.61 18.67 22.57
CA VAL A 6 -3.50 18.44 23.72
C VAL A 6 -4.79 17.74 23.29
N LYS A 7 -5.37 18.11 22.14
CA LYS A 7 -6.56 17.46 21.60
C LYS A 7 -6.33 16.00 21.20
N GLU A 8 -5.17 15.71 20.63
CA GLU A 8 -4.76 14.34 20.26
C GLU A 8 -4.63 13.42 21.47
N TRP A 9 -4.04 13.94 22.57
CA TRP A 9 -3.78 13.14 23.78
C TRP A 9 -4.93 13.14 24.80
N MET A 10 -6.00 13.90 24.56
CA MET A 10 -7.10 14.02 25.52
C MET A 10 -7.92 12.75 25.74
N PRO A 11 -8.18 11.89 24.73
CA PRO A 11 -8.86 10.62 24.99
C PRO A 11 -8.09 9.78 26.02
N HIS A 12 -6.76 9.68 25.85
CA HIS A 12 -5.87 9.00 26.79
C HIS A 12 -5.82 9.67 28.17
N TYR A 13 -5.99 11.00 28.23
CA TYR A 13 -6.11 11.73 29.49
C TYR A 13 -7.42 11.39 30.22
N ILE A 14 -8.54 11.29 29.50
CA ILE A 14 -9.84 10.92 30.07
C ILE A 14 -9.85 9.46 30.56
N GLU A 15 -9.19 8.56 29.81
CA GLU A 15 -9.05 7.15 30.15
C GLU A 15 -7.98 6.87 31.22
N GLY A 16 -7.17 7.87 31.61
CA GLY A 16 -6.11 7.72 32.60
C GLY A 16 -4.93 6.86 32.14
N THR A 17 -4.71 6.74 30.83
CA THR A 17 -3.65 5.88 30.25
C THR A 17 -2.35 6.61 29.95
N LEU A 18 -2.25 7.89 30.32
CA LEU A 18 -1.06 8.71 30.09
C LEU A 18 0.05 8.44 31.12
N SER A 19 1.30 8.70 30.72
CA SER A 19 2.40 8.76 31.67
C SER A 19 2.24 9.97 32.61
N PRO A 20 2.74 9.91 33.87
CA PRO A 20 2.56 10.99 34.85
C PRO A 20 3.13 12.35 34.38
N GLU A 21 4.23 12.33 33.63
CA GLU A 21 4.84 13.54 33.07
C GLU A 21 3.94 14.18 31.99
N MET A 22 3.35 13.36 31.12
CA MET A 22 2.47 13.82 30.06
C MET A 22 1.14 14.34 30.64
N GLU A 23 0.61 13.65 31.65
CA GLU A 23 -0.58 14.07 32.37
C GLU A 23 -0.40 15.45 33.03
N LEU A 24 0.73 15.69 33.69
CA LEU A 24 1.06 16.99 34.27
C LEU A 24 1.11 18.09 33.20
N ASN A 25 1.77 17.82 32.07
CA ASN A 25 1.88 18.76 30.97
C ASN A 25 0.54 19.09 30.32
N LEU A 26 -0.34 18.10 30.14
CA LEU A 26 -1.72 18.32 29.66
C LEU A 26 -2.52 19.14 30.67
N ARG A 27 -2.46 18.79 31.96
CA ARG A 27 -3.20 19.50 33.02
C ARG A 27 -2.83 20.98 33.08
N LEU A 28 -1.53 21.28 33.09
CA LEU A 28 -1.04 22.67 33.08
C LEU A 28 -1.52 23.46 31.86
N HIS A 29 -1.61 22.81 30.70
CA HIS A 29 -2.12 23.45 29.49
C HIS A 29 -3.63 23.69 29.58
N ILE A 30 -4.40 22.72 30.05
CA ILE A 30 -5.86 22.80 30.20
C ILE A 30 -6.23 23.92 31.19
N GLU A 31 -5.49 24.04 32.30
CA GLU A 31 -5.67 25.12 33.29
C GLU A 31 -5.37 26.50 32.70
N ALA A 32 -4.40 26.60 31.78
CA ALA A 32 -3.99 27.87 31.16
C ALA A 32 -4.79 28.23 29.89
N CYS A 33 -5.46 27.27 29.25
CA CYS A 33 -6.12 27.45 27.96
C CYS A 33 -7.63 27.18 28.05
N PRO A 34 -8.49 28.22 28.02
CA PRO A 34 -9.94 28.05 28.17
C PRO A 34 -10.59 27.24 27.05
N GLY A 35 -10.01 27.25 25.84
CA GLY A 35 -10.52 26.44 24.74
C GLY A 35 -10.23 24.94 24.89
N CYS A 36 -9.18 24.57 25.62
CA CYS A 36 -8.90 23.17 25.92
C CYS A 36 -9.69 22.68 27.13
N SER A 37 -9.98 23.57 28.09
CA SER A 37 -10.86 23.24 29.22
C SER A 37 -12.30 23.02 28.80
N SER A 38 -12.86 23.88 27.94
CA SER A 38 -14.23 23.70 27.44
C SER A 38 -14.38 22.41 26.65
N TRP A 39 -13.38 22.09 25.82
CA TRP A 39 -13.41 20.86 25.03
C TRP A 39 -13.25 19.59 25.88
N LEU A 40 -12.49 19.65 26.99
CA LEU A 40 -12.44 18.56 27.97
C LEU A 40 -13.81 18.32 28.62
N GLU A 41 -14.53 19.38 28.97
CA GLU A 41 -15.88 19.27 29.53
C GLU A 41 -16.86 18.66 28.54
N GLU A 42 -16.84 19.10 27.28
CA GLU A 42 -17.64 18.52 26.19
C GLU A 42 -17.35 17.03 26.00
N ALA A 43 -16.06 16.65 25.96
CA ALA A 43 -15.65 15.26 25.80
C ALA A 43 -16.11 14.38 26.98
N ARG A 44 -16.04 14.90 28.22
CA ARG A 44 -16.54 14.21 29.42
C ARG A 44 -18.06 14.07 29.43
N ALA A 45 -18.77 15.08 28.96
CA ALA A 45 -20.23 15.02 28.83
C ALA A 45 -20.66 13.95 27.81
N LEU A 46 -19.98 13.89 26.66
CA LEU A 46 -20.23 12.84 25.67
C LEU A 46 -19.92 11.44 26.20
N SER A 47 -18.80 11.26 26.91
CA SER A 47 -18.47 9.97 27.51
C SER A 47 -19.49 9.54 28.57
N ALA A 48 -20.03 10.49 29.34
CA ALA A 48 -21.07 10.21 30.32
C ALA A 48 -22.37 9.73 29.64
N LEU A 49 -22.81 10.39 28.56
CA LEU A 49 -23.99 9.98 27.79
C LEU A 49 -23.85 8.57 27.21
N TRP A 50 -22.65 8.22 26.73
CA TRP A 50 -22.37 6.88 26.21
C TRP A 50 -22.40 5.83 27.33
N ASN A 51 -21.81 6.14 28.48
CA ASN A 51 -21.85 5.26 29.64
C ASN A 51 -23.26 5.09 30.20
N GLU A 52 -24.12 6.12 30.15
CA GLU A 52 -25.53 6.02 30.54
C GLU A 52 -26.32 5.13 29.58
N MET A 53 -26.06 5.23 28.26
CA MET A 53 -26.67 4.35 27.26
C MET A 53 -26.24 2.89 27.46
N GLU A 54 -24.95 2.66 27.73
CA GLU A 54 -24.40 1.32 28.02
C GLU A 54 -24.90 0.79 29.38
N ALA A 55 -25.04 1.66 30.38
CA ALA A 55 -25.62 1.28 31.67
C ALA A 55 -27.12 0.97 31.55
N GLY A 56 -27.84 1.61 30.63
CA GLY A 56 -29.22 1.26 30.28
C GLY A 56 -29.35 -0.06 29.51
N LEU A 57 -28.23 -0.58 28.98
CA LEU A 57 -28.09 -1.93 28.45
C LEU A 57 -27.73 -2.93 29.56
N GLU A 58 -28.36 -2.81 30.75
CA GLU A 58 -28.26 -3.82 31.80
C GLU A 58 -28.66 -5.19 31.23
N THR A 59 -27.64 -6.02 31.00
CA THR A 59 -27.69 -7.34 30.38
C THR A 59 -28.31 -7.34 28.98
N PRO A 60 -27.59 -7.78 27.93
CA PRO A 60 -28.31 -8.36 26.82
C PRO A 60 -29.07 -9.56 27.41
N GLU A 61 -30.38 -9.40 27.65
CA GLU A 61 -31.34 -10.48 27.44
C GLU A 61 -30.79 -11.25 26.25
N PRO A 62 -30.59 -12.58 26.33
CA PRO A 62 -30.07 -13.34 25.21
C PRO A 62 -31.12 -13.24 24.11
N TRP A 63 -31.02 -12.19 23.31
CA TRP A 63 -31.62 -12.08 22.02
C TRP A 63 -31.15 -13.34 21.32
N ASP A 64 -32.10 -14.25 21.11
CA ASP A 64 -31.91 -15.52 20.44
C ASP A 64 -31.65 -15.18 18.97
N PHE A 65 -30.48 -14.59 18.72
CA PHE A 65 -30.02 -14.22 17.41
C PHE A 65 -29.83 -15.55 16.69
N PRO A 66 -30.56 -15.78 15.58
CA PRO A 66 -30.37 -17.01 14.83
C PRO A 66 -28.90 -17.08 14.42
N ASP A 67 -28.24 -18.20 14.72
CA ASP A 67 -26.86 -18.43 14.35
C ASP A 67 -26.74 -18.58 12.82
N ILE A 68 -26.66 -17.44 12.14
CA ILE A 68 -26.45 -17.35 10.70
C ILE A 68 -25.03 -17.71 10.31
N THR A 69 -24.11 -17.91 11.26
CA THR A 69 -22.69 -18.17 10.99
C THR A 69 -22.54 -19.46 10.20
N ASN A 70 -23.28 -20.51 10.59
CA ASN A 70 -23.20 -21.80 9.92
C ASN A 70 -23.65 -21.70 8.46
N ASP A 71 -24.80 -21.07 8.20
CA ASP A 71 -25.33 -20.89 6.85
C ASP A 71 -24.39 -20.03 5.97
N VAL A 72 -23.82 -18.97 6.53
CA VAL A 72 -22.87 -18.10 5.82
C VAL A 72 -21.58 -18.85 5.51
N MET A 73 -21.03 -19.60 6.47
CA MET A 73 -19.79 -20.36 6.27
C MET A 73 -19.98 -21.49 5.27
N GLU A 74 -21.13 -22.17 5.28
CA GLU A 74 -21.46 -23.17 4.27
C GLU A 74 -21.55 -22.53 2.87
N HIS A 75 -22.21 -21.38 2.75
CA HIS A 75 -22.34 -20.67 1.47
C HIS A 75 -20.98 -20.20 0.92
N ILE A 76 -20.09 -19.71 1.80
CA ILE A 76 -18.71 -19.35 1.43
C ILE A 76 -17.98 -20.59 0.89
N GLY A 77 -18.10 -21.73 1.57
CA GLY A 77 -17.48 -22.99 1.14
C GLY A 77 -17.93 -23.43 -0.27
N GLN A 78 -19.23 -23.30 -0.57
CA GLN A 78 -19.78 -23.60 -1.90
C GLN A 78 -19.19 -22.68 -2.99
N LEU A 79 -19.07 -21.38 -2.70
CA LEU A 79 -18.50 -20.41 -3.64
C LEU A 79 -17.01 -20.67 -3.91
N GLU A 80 -16.25 -21.03 -2.88
CA GLU A 80 -14.83 -21.35 -3.00
C GLU A 80 -14.59 -22.65 -3.76
N ALA A 81 -15.37 -23.70 -3.50
CA ALA A 81 -15.33 -24.95 -4.25
C ALA A 81 -15.60 -24.69 -5.75
N GLY A 82 -16.64 -23.92 -6.07
CA GLY A 82 -16.95 -23.54 -7.45
C GLY A 82 -15.88 -22.67 -8.14
N ARG A 83 -15.13 -21.85 -7.39
CA ARG A 83 -13.95 -21.13 -7.93
C ARG A 83 -12.80 -22.10 -8.23
N ARG A 84 -12.52 -23.03 -7.30
CA ARG A 84 -11.45 -24.02 -7.44
C ARG A 84 -11.69 -24.94 -8.64
N GLU A 85 -12.91 -25.43 -8.82
CA GLU A 85 -13.27 -26.26 -9.98
C GLU A 85 -13.10 -25.54 -11.32
N ARG A 86 -13.52 -24.26 -11.40
CA ARG A 86 -13.34 -23.44 -12.61
C ARG A 86 -11.87 -23.20 -12.92
N ALA A 87 -11.04 -22.92 -11.91
CA ALA A 87 -9.59 -22.75 -12.09
C ALA A 87 -8.89 -24.05 -12.56
N VAL A 88 -9.27 -25.20 -12.01
CA VAL A 88 -8.75 -26.51 -12.44
C VAL A 88 -9.16 -26.82 -13.88
N ARG A 89 -10.41 -26.55 -14.28
CA ARG A 89 -10.85 -26.74 -15.67
C ARG A 89 -10.12 -25.82 -16.65
N ALA A 90 -9.92 -24.55 -16.29
CA ALA A 90 -9.20 -23.59 -17.14
C ALA A 90 -7.73 -23.98 -17.34
N THR A 91 -7.06 -24.44 -16.28
CA THR A 91 -5.66 -24.89 -16.36
C THR A 91 -5.51 -26.21 -17.11
N ALA A 92 -6.47 -27.15 -16.96
CA ALA A 92 -6.51 -28.39 -17.72
C ALA A 92 -6.75 -28.16 -19.23
N ALA A 93 -7.63 -27.21 -19.58
CA ALA A 93 -7.86 -26.81 -20.97
C ALA A 93 -6.60 -26.20 -21.59
N ARG A 94 -5.88 -25.32 -20.86
CA ARG A 94 -4.63 -24.70 -21.32
C ARG A 94 -3.50 -25.72 -21.53
N ARG A 95 -3.41 -26.77 -20.70
CA ARG A 95 -2.40 -27.83 -20.88
C ARG A 95 -2.59 -28.64 -22.16
N ARG A 96 -3.85 -28.88 -22.58
CA ARG A 96 -4.14 -29.68 -23.78
C ARG A 96 -3.78 -28.98 -25.10
N THR A 97 -3.77 -27.64 -25.12
CA THR A 97 -3.48 -26.85 -26.34
C THR A 97 -2.03 -26.35 -26.41
N ALA A 98 -1.22 -26.57 -25.38
CA ALA A 98 0.14 -26.04 -25.27
C ALA A 98 1.24 -26.67 -26.17
N PRO A 99 1.19 -27.96 -26.60
CA PRO A 99 2.35 -28.52 -27.29
C PRO A 99 2.50 -28.03 -28.73
N GLY A 100 1.42 -27.62 -29.41
CA GLY A 100 1.47 -27.16 -30.81
C GLY A 100 1.94 -25.71 -30.98
N THR A 101 1.67 -24.83 -30.03
CA THR A 101 2.02 -23.39 -30.14
C THR A 101 3.50 -23.13 -29.91
N SER A 102 4.19 -24.01 -29.15
CA SER A 102 5.63 -23.92 -28.87
C SER A 102 6.48 -23.91 -30.15
N TRP A 103 6.21 -24.82 -31.10
CA TRP A 103 6.94 -24.87 -32.37
C TRP A 103 6.71 -23.64 -33.25
N MET A 104 5.48 -23.09 -33.22
CA MET A 104 5.17 -21.88 -33.96
C MET A 104 5.97 -20.67 -33.42
N HIS A 105 6.17 -20.58 -32.10
CA HIS A 105 7.01 -19.53 -31.52
C HIS A 105 8.48 -19.64 -31.94
N TYR A 106 9.03 -20.86 -32.00
CA TYR A 106 10.39 -21.06 -32.50
C TYR A 106 10.52 -20.69 -33.98
N GLY A 107 9.53 -21.06 -34.82
CA GLY A 107 9.49 -20.67 -36.23
C GLY A 107 9.42 -19.15 -36.41
N VAL A 108 8.57 -18.47 -35.65
CA VAL A 108 8.45 -17.00 -35.67
C VAL A 108 9.74 -16.34 -35.21
N ALA A 109 10.38 -16.83 -34.15
CA ALA A 109 11.64 -16.28 -33.65
C ALA A 109 12.77 -16.39 -34.68
N VAL A 110 12.91 -17.55 -35.34
CA VAL A 110 13.92 -17.75 -36.39
C VAL A 110 13.63 -16.85 -37.59
N GLY A 111 12.37 -16.76 -38.04
CA GLY A 111 11.97 -15.89 -39.13
C GLY A 111 12.24 -14.41 -38.83
N LEU A 112 11.89 -13.94 -37.63
CA LEU A 112 12.17 -12.57 -37.18
C LEU A 112 13.67 -12.30 -37.15
N THR A 113 14.46 -13.24 -36.60
CA THR A 113 15.92 -13.10 -36.52
C THR A 113 16.56 -13.02 -37.91
N PHE A 114 16.08 -13.84 -38.85
CA PHE A 114 16.54 -13.80 -40.24
C PHE A 114 16.19 -12.48 -40.92
N LEU A 115 14.97 -11.97 -40.73
CA LEU A 115 14.56 -10.66 -41.27
C LEU A 115 15.41 -9.52 -40.70
N LEU A 116 15.68 -9.51 -39.39
CA LEU A 116 16.51 -8.49 -38.75
C LEU A 116 17.95 -8.47 -39.30
N LEU A 117 18.50 -9.65 -39.63
CA LEU A 117 19.81 -9.77 -40.29
C LEU A 117 19.76 -9.30 -41.75
N GLN A 118 18.76 -9.73 -42.52
CA GLN A 118 18.60 -9.35 -43.93
C GLN A 118 18.42 -7.84 -44.13
N PHE A 119 17.71 -7.18 -43.22
CA PHE A 119 17.49 -5.74 -43.26
C PHE A 119 18.66 -4.93 -42.67
N GLY A 120 19.75 -5.57 -42.25
CA GLY A 120 20.94 -4.86 -41.77
C GLY A 120 20.67 -3.97 -40.55
N VAL A 121 19.66 -4.30 -39.71
CA VAL A 121 19.32 -3.50 -38.51
C VAL A 121 20.54 -3.34 -37.58
N PHE A 122 21.43 -4.32 -37.58
CA PHE A 122 22.68 -4.29 -36.82
C PHE A 122 23.77 -3.37 -37.40
N GLU A 123 23.71 -2.99 -38.68
CA GLU A 123 24.65 -2.02 -39.26
C GLU A 123 24.43 -0.62 -38.68
N ASN A 124 23.16 -0.21 -38.54
CA ASN A 124 22.80 1.03 -37.85
C ASN A 124 23.16 1.00 -36.36
N LEU A 125 23.14 -0.18 -35.73
CA LEU A 125 23.53 -0.34 -34.33
C LEU A 125 25.06 -0.22 -34.13
N ALA A 126 25.85 -0.75 -35.06
CA ALA A 126 27.31 -0.61 -35.03
C ALA A 126 27.76 0.84 -35.23
N TYR A 127 27.12 1.58 -36.14
CA TYR A 127 27.35 3.03 -36.29
C TYR A 127 26.94 3.81 -35.03
N GLY A 128 25.79 3.48 -34.43
CA GLY A 128 25.32 4.13 -33.19
C GLY A 128 26.26 3.96 -31.99
N ILE A 129 26.93 2.81 -31.85
CA ILE A 129 27.91 2.60 -30.76
C ILE A 129 29.19 3.43 -30.99
N THR A 130 29.62 3.63 -32.25
CA THR A 130 30.79 4.46 -32.56
C THR A 130 30.55 5.95 -32.33
N GLU A 131 29.33 6.45 -32.59
CA GLU A 131 28.96 7.84 -32.32
C GLU A 131 28.89 8.14 -30.81
N ILE A 132 28.34 7.22 -30.01
CA ILE A 132 28.30 7.35 -28.54
C ILE A 132 29.72 7.35 -27.94
N ASN A 133 30.64 6.52 -28.46
CA ASN A 133 32.04 6.54 -28.04
C ASN A 133 32.77 7.85 -28.41
N GLY A 134 32.42 8.48 -29.55
CA GLY A 134 32.96 9.78 -29.94
C GLY A 134 32.54 10.92 -28.99
N GLN A 135 31.30 10.88 -28.48
CA GLN A 135 30.79 11.88 -27.53
C GLN A 135 31.41 11.75 -26.11
N MET A 136 31.75 10.53 -25.67
CA MET A 136 32.45 10.34 -24.38
C MET A 136 33.90 10.82 -24.40
N SER A 137 34.61 10.69 -25.54
CA SER A 137 35.98 11.20 -25.68
C SER A 137 36.05 12.74 -25.60
N THR A 138 35.11 13.43 -26.24
CA THR A 138 35.08 14.90 -26.27
C THR A 138 34.68 15.50 -24.93
N SER A 139 33.75 14.88 -24.21
CA SER A 139 33.34 15.32 -22.86
C SER A 139 34.43 15.13 -21.80
N VAL A 140 35.21 14.04 -21.84
CA VAL A 140 36.36 13.86 -20.94
C VAL A 140 37.48 14.85 -21.22
N THR A 141 37.76 15.15 -22.49
CA THR A 141 38.81 16.12 -22.86
C THR A 141 38.42 17.56 -22.49
N ALA A 142 37.13 17.92 -22.65
CA ALA A 142 36.61 19.21 -22.22
C ALA A 142 36.68 19.38 -20.69
N TRP A 143 36.43 18.31 -19.93
CA TRP A 143 36.52 18.34 -18.47
C TRP A 143 37.96 18.41 -17.95
N PHE A 144 38.90 17.73 -18.62
CA PHE A 144 40.33 17.79 -18.28
C PHE A 144 40.99 19.14 -18.65
N ASN A 145 40.59 19.78 -19.76
CA ASN A 145 41.09 21.11 -20.11
C ASN A 145 40.54 22.23 -19.20
N ALA A 146 39.34 22.06 -18.65
CA ALA A 146 38.76 23.04 -17.71
C ALA A 146 39.49 23.09 -16.35
N GLN A 147 40.14 22.00 -15.93
CA GLN A 147 40.91 21.96 -14.68
C GLN A 147 42.33 22.55 -14.79
N GLY A 148 42.81 22.87 -16.00
CA GLY A 148 44.17 23.38 -16.23
C GLY A 148 44.33 24.91 -16.19
N SER A 149 43.24 25.68 -16.11
CA SER A 149 43.28 27.15 -16.28
C SER A 149 43.06 27.96 -14.99
N HIS A 150 43.47 27.42 -13.84
CA HIS A 150 43.53 28.19 -12.60
C HIS A 150 44.95 28.13 -12.00
N LYS A 151 45.85 28.92 -12.58
CA LYS A 151 47.05 29.42 -11.90
C LYS A 151 47.48 30.74 -12.51
#